data_AF-A0A6G0SUX2-F1
#
_entry.id   AF-A0A6G0SUX2-F1
#
_cell.length_a   1.000
_cell.length_b   1.000
_cell.length_c   1.000
_cell.angle_alpha   90.00
_cell.angle_beta   90.00
_cell.angle_gamma   90.00
#
_symmetry.space_group_name_H-M   'P 1'
#
loop_
_entity.id
_entity.type
_entity.pdbx_description
1 polymer ?
#
loop_
_entity_poly.entity_id
_entity_poly.type
_entity_poly.pdbx_seq_one_letter_code
_entity_poly.pdbx_strand_id
1 'polypeptide(L)'
;MSLIWAPLYIIQGLPRYLQVPDGQQHLHPLLPTPLRYPRDTMRQLYDYNILPEHVALSNNGYSYLFEQIRLEMYGIEIDSTRVLGITSSLKGYLSGTPDNYNCYENSGWNFKNATQSANDKGEFSACIPLKYWLGFFEDYRKILVNSRLELILTRSHSDLNALRLKSGINTTTAKVSLNKIVWKVPHITVDDGERLKLLKLVEKEKSLFILFRSFETFEYPELGTAK
;
A
#
# COMPACT_ATOMS: atom_id res chain seq x y z
N MET A 1 26.74 -13.61 -13.49
CA MET A 1 26.19 -14.54 -14.50
C MET A 1 24.95 -13.91 -15.15
N SER A 2 24.69 -14.27 -16.39
CA SER A 2 23.49 -14.02 -17.23
C SER A 2 23.22 -15.34 -17.99
N LEU A 3 22.08 -15.67 -18.60
CA LEU A 3 20.97 -14.96 -19.27
C LEU A 3 19.60 -15.54 -18.78
N ILE A 4 18.39 -15.14 -19.21
CA ILE A 4 17.73 -15.14 -20.54
C ILE A 4 16.78 -13.91 -20.69
N TRP A 5 16.31 -13.62 -21.90
CA TRP A 5 15.67 -12.36 -22.34
C TRP A 5 14.12 -12.36 -22.41
N ALA A 6 13.57 -11.14 -22.57
CA ALA A 6 12.14 -10.82 -22.74
C ALA A 6 11.71 -10.76 -24.23
N PRO A 7 10.43 -10.48 -24.53
CA PRO A 7 9.97 -9.10 -24.79
C PRO A 7 8.61 -8.79 -24.09
N LEU A 8 8.02 -7.59 -24.03
CA LEU A 8 8.35 -6.19 -24.42
C LEU A 8 7.60 -5.28 -23.36
N TYR A 9 7.51 -3.95 -23.35
CA TYR A 9 7.76 -2.83 -24.29
C TYR A 9 8.35 -1.61 -23.52
N ILE A 10 8.66 -0.52 -24.21
CA ILE A 10 9.33 0.68 -23.66
C ILE A 10 8.71 1.97 -24.20
N ILE A 11 8.50 3.00 -23.35
CA ILE A 11 8.73 4.40 -23.75
C ILE A 11 9.59 5.12 -22.69
N GLN A 12 10.82 5.43 -23.14
CA GLN A 12 11.82 6.43 -22.75
C GLN A 12 11.66 7.28 -21.47
N GLY A 13 12.77 7.45 -20.74
CA GLY A 13 12.88 8.40 -19.61
C GLY A 13 14.22 8.40 -18.86
N LEU A 14 15.36 8.48 -19.56
CA LEU A 14 16.69 8.58 -18.91
C LEU A 14 16.83 9.88 -18.10
N PRO A 15 17.52 9.80 -16.95
CA PRO A 15 18.63 10.72 -16.70
C PRO A 15 19.95 9.96 -16.49
N ARG A 16 21.05 10.63 -16.85
CA ARG A 16 22.43 10.17 -16.59
C ARG A 16 22.77 10.40 -15.12
N TYR A 17 23.43 9.44 -14.47
CA TYR A 17 24.08 9.71 -13.19
C TYR A 17 25.36 10.51 -13.41
N LEU A 18 25.55 11.55 -12.60
CA LEU A 18 26.76 12.37 -12.59
C LEU A 18 27.85 11.62 -11.83
N GLN A 19 29.01 11.44 -12.44
CA GLN A 19 30.19 10.90 -11.75
C GLN A 19 30.88 12.05 -11.00
N VAL A 20 30.94 11.97 -9.67
CA VAL A 20 31.66 12.91 -8.81
C VAL A 20 32.97 12.23 -8.38
N PRO A 21 34.15 12.84 -8.59
CA PRO A 21 35.42 12.25 -8.16
C PRO A 21 35.55 12.15 -6.64
N ASP A 22 36.31 11.16 -6.15
CA ASP A 22 36.57 10.98 -4.72
C ASP A 22 37.34 12.16 -4.13
N GLY A 23 36.71 12.86 -3.17
CA GLY A 23 37.32 13.99 -2.48
C GLY A 23 36.43 14.60 -1.39
N GLN A 24 36.84 14.40 -0.14
CA GLN A 24 36.28 14.98 1.10
C GLN A 24 34.87 14.51 1.52
N GLN A 25 34.83 13.73 2.59
CA GLN A 25 33.62 13.38 3.32
C GLN A 25 33.21 14.53 4.27
N HIS A 26 32.11 15.22 3.97
CA HIS A 26 31.39 16.02 4.96
C HIS A 26 29.92 15.61 5.02
N LEU A 27 29.54 15.01 6.15
CA LEU A 27 28.18 14.53 6.42
C LEU A 27 27.22 15.71 6.66
N HIS A 28 26.70 16.29 5.57
CA HIS A 28 25.49 17.09 5.67
C HIS A 28 24.28 16.17 5.93
N PRO A 29 23.46 16.43 6.96
CA PRO A 29 22.20 15.71 7.12
C PRO A 29 21.29 16.08 5.96
N LEU A 30 21.04 15.12 5.07
CA LEU A 30 20.07 15.27 3.99
C LEU A 30 18.68 15.44 4.62
N LEU A 31 18.18 16.67 4.62
CA LEU A 31 16.77 16.95 4.89
C LEU A 31 15.92 16.02 4.00
N PRO A 32 14.85 15.40 4.52
CA PRO A 32 14.07 14.42 3.77
C PRO A 32 13.46 15.10 2.54
N THR A 33 14.04 14.86 1.37
CA THR A 33 13.52 15.36 0.10
C THR A 33 12.08 14.88 -0.03
N PRO A 34 11.09 15.76 -0.23
CA PRO A 34 9.69 15.36 -0.29
C PRO A 34 9.52 14.35 -1.41
N LEU A 35 9.09 13.14 -1.05
CA LEU A 35 8.95 12.02 -1.98
C LEU A 35 8.03 12.43 -3.12
N ARG A 36 8.61 12.77 -4.28
CA ARG A 36 7.83 13.01 -5.51
C ARG A 36 7.18 11.70 -5.92
N TYR A 37 5.93 11.52 -5.48
CA TYR A 37 5.08 10.46 -5.97
C TYR A 37 4.97 10.58 -7.50
N PRO A 38 5.10 9.46 -8.24
CA PRO A 38 4.72 9.42 -9.65
C PRO A 38 3.31 10.01 -9.83
N ARG A 39 3.13 10.90 -10.81
CA ARG A 39 1.83 11.54 -11.09
C ARG A 39 0.94 10.62 -11.92
N ASP A 40 0.67 9.44 -11.37
CA ASP A 40 -0.23 8.44 -11.92
C ASP A 40 -1.60 8.56 -11.21
N THR A 41 -2.55 9.24 -11.83
CA THR A 41 -3.89 9.45 -11.24
C THR A 41 -4.79 8.22 -11.38
N MET A 42 -5.42 7.83 -10.27
CA MET A 42 -6.55 6.90 -10.25
C MET A 42 -7.86 7.63 -10.54
N ARG A 43 -8.89 6.93 -11.00
CA ARG A 43 -10.18 7.54 -11.35
C ARG A 43 -11.37 6.76 -10.76
N GLN A 44 -12.20 7.44 -10.00
CA GLN A 44 -13.58 6.99 -9.85
C GLN A 44 -14.24 7.07 -11.24
N LEU A 45 -14.90 6.00 -11.68
CA LEU A 45 -15.66 5.99 -12.93
C LEU A 45 -17.11 5.75 -12.58
N TYR A 46 -17.85 6.84 -12.52
CA TYR A 46 -19.25 6.86 -12.20
C TYR A 46 -20.09 6.31 -13.35
N ASP A 47 -21.22 5.69 -13.01
CA ASP A 47 -22.28 5.39 -13.96
C ASP A 47 -22.89 6.69 -14.51
N TYR A 48 -23.47 6.68 -15.71
CA TYR A 48 -23.90 7.89 -16.43
C TYR A 48 -24.99 8.69 -15.69
N ASN A 49 -25.64 8.05 -14.71
CA ASN A 49 -26.66 8.64 -13.84
C ASN A 49 -26.11 9.27 -12.53
N ILE A 50 -24.79 9.23 -12.33
CA ILE A 50 -24.13 9.66 -11.09
C ILE A 50 -23.02 10.66 -11.44
N LEU A 51 -23.21 11.94 -11.12
CA LEU A 51 -22.19 12.97 -11.40
C LEU A 51 -21.10 13.00 -10.30
N PRO A 52 -19.84 13.35 -10.62
CA PRO A 52 -18.72 13.32 -9.67
C PRO A 52 -18.96 14.12 -8.39
N GLU A 53 -19.68 15.24 -8.46
CA GLU A 53 -19.97 16.07 -7.30
C GLU A 53 -20.86 15.38 -6.25
N HIS A 54 -21.55 14.28 -6.60
CA HIS A 54 -22.50 13.58 -5.73
C HIS A 54 -21.91 12.39 -4.96
N VAL A 55 -20.65 12.03 -5.19
CA VAL A 55 -19.98 10.89 -4.54
C VAL A 55 -18.64 11.34 -3.94
N ALA A 56 -18.34 10.82 -2.76
CA ALA A 56 -17.02 10.91 -2.14
C ALA A 56 -16.49 9.50 -1.84
N LEU A 57 -15.20 9.40 -1.48
CA LEU A 57 -14.67 8.18 -0.86
C LEU A 57 -15.23 8.05 0.56
N SER A 58 -15.48 6.81 1.00
CA SER A 58 -15.75 6.52 2.41
C SER A 58 -14.48 6.73 3.26
N ASN A 59 -14.63 6.81 4.59
CA ASN A 59 -13.45 6.81 5.47
C ASN A 59 -12.69 5.48 5.28
N ASN A 60 -11.36 5.54 5.09
CA ASN A 60 -10.53 4.38 4.74
C ASN A 60 -10.94 3.71 3.41
N GLY A 61 -11.63 4.44 2.51
CA GLY A 61 -12.28 3.88 1.32
C GLY A 61 -11.36 3.10 0.38
N TYR A 62 -10.07 3.46 0.30
CA TYR A 62 -9.09 2.71 -0.51
C TYR A 62 -8.92 1.25 -0.05
N SER A 63 -9.07 0.98 1.25
CA SER A 63 -8.96 -0.37 1.81
C SER A 63 -10.19 -1.22 1.49
N TYR A 64 -11.37 -0.60 1.36
CA TYR A 64 -12.62 -1.27 0.97
C TYR A 64 -12.68 -1.65 -0.52
N LEU A 65 -11.75 -1.17 -1.36
CA LEU A 65 -11.61 -1.61 -2.74
C LEU A 65 -11.10 -3.06 -2.85
N PHE A 66 -10.48 -3.59 -1.80
CA PHE A 66 -9.87 -4.90 -1.77
C PHE A 66 -10.52 -5.79 -0.71
N GLU A 67 -10.73 -7.06 -1.05
CA GLU A 67 -11.26 -8.07 -0.13
C GLU A 67 -10.12 -8.66 0.72
N GLN A 68 -9.01 -9.02 0.08
CA GLN A 68 -7.84 -9.60 0.73
C GLN A 68 -6.55 -8.92 0.25
N ILE A 69 -5.61 -8.75 1.17
CA ILE A 69 -4.18 -8.56 0.89
C ILE A 69 -3.40 -9.76 1.42
N ARG A 70 -2.35 -10.14 0.69
CA ARG A 70 -1.49 -11.28 1.01
C ARG A 70 -0.05 -10.96 0.64
N LEU A 71 0.88 -11.24 1.55
CA LEU A 71 2.32 -11.17 1.35
C LEU A 71 2.89 -12.58 1.31
N GLU A 72 3.49 -12.93 0.18
CA GLU A 72 4.21 -14.20 0.00
C GLU A 72 5.71 -13.96 -0.11
N MET A 73 6.51 -14.94 0.33
CA MET A 73 7.95 -15.00 0.13
C MET A 73 8.33 -16.37 -0.40
N TYR A 74 9.03 -16.40 -1.55
CA TYR A 74 9.31 -17.64 -2.28
C TYR A 74 8.07 -18.53 -2.55
N GLY A 75 6.87 -17.96 -2.64
CA GLY A 75 5.60 -18.68 -2.80
C GLY A 75 5.00 -19.26 -1.52
N ILE A 76 5.48 -18.83 -0.35
CA ILE A 76 4.91 -19.17 0.97
C ILE A 76 4.26 -17.92 1.55
N GLU A 77 2.99 -18.00 1.95
CA GLU A 77 2.30 -16.92 2.65
C GLU A 77 2.94 -16.64 4.01
N ILE A 78 3.24 -15.37 4.29
CA ILE A 78 3.79 -14.88 5.56
C ILE A 78 2.74 -14.09 6.34
N ASP A 79 1.99 -13.24 5.65
CA ASP A 79 1.01 -12.33 6.26
C ASP A 79 -0.17 -12.17 5.32
N SER A 80 -1.40 -12.36 5.79
CA SER A 80 -2.59 -11.99 5.05
C SER A 80 -3.63 -11.31 5.91
N THR A 81 -4.46 -10.49 5.28
CA THR A 81 -5.61 -9.85 5.93
C THR A 81 -6.80 -9.92 4.99
N ARG A 82 -7.90 -10.54 5.45
CA ARG A 82 -9.20 -10.56 4.78
C ARG A 82 -10.11 -9.44 5.30
N VAL A 83 -11.17 -9.21 4.52
CA VAL A 83 -12.17 -8.15 4.74
C VAL A 83 -11.47 -6.81 4.96
N LEU A 84 -10.47 -6.51 4.12
CA LEU A 84 -9.41 -5.55 4.40
C LEU A 84 -9.93 -4.16 4.80
N GLY A 85 -11.00 -3.69 4.17
CA GLY A 85 -11.67 -2.45 4.54
C GLY A 85 -12.15 -2.40 6.00
N ILE A 86 -12.77 -3.46 6.51
CA ILE A 86 -13.22 -3.52 7.92
C ILE A 86 -12.02 -3.72 8.84
N THR A 87 -11.15 -4.68 8.56
CA THR A 87 -9.98 -4.99 9.41
C THR A 87 -9.05 -3.78 9.59
N SER A 88 -8.68 -3.10 8.50
CA SER A 88 -7.83 -1.91 8.57
C SER A 88 -8.55 -0.69 9.17
N SER A 89 -9.89 -0.61 9.08
CA SER A 89 -10.66 0.41 9.80
C SER A 89 -10.62 0.17 11.31
N LEU A 90 -10.87 -1.06 11.76
CA LEU A 90 -10.77 -1.42 13.18
C LEU A 90 -9.34 -1.15 13.71
N LYS A 91 -8.31 -1.59 12.98
CA LYS A 91 -6.91 -1.30 13.32
C LYS A 91 -6.62 0.19 13.37
N GLY A 92 -7.07 0.97 12.39
CA GLY A 92 -6.81 2.41 12.30
C GLY A 92 -7.48 3.23 13.40
N TYR A 93 -8.72 2.88 13.80
CA TYR A 93 -9.36 3.53 14.95
C TYR A 93 -8.67 3.19 16.30
N LEU A 94 -8.16 1.95 16.46
CA LEU A 94 -7.50 1.52 17.70
C LEU A 94 -6.03 1.96 17.82
N SER A 95 -5.33 2.15 16.70
CA SER A 95 -3.89 2.52 16.65
C SER A 95 -3.62 3.93 16.10
N GLY A 96 -4.66 4.74 15.92
CA GLY A 96 -4.57 6.11 15.42
C GLY A 96 -4.01 7.09 16.45
N THR A 97 -2.70 7.35 16.42
CA THR A 97 -2.09 8.45 17.21
C THR A 97 -2.09 9.78 16.44
N PRO A 98 -2.13 10.94 17.12
CA PRO A 98 -2.02 12.25 16.48
C PRO A 98 -0.77 12.42 15.60
N ASP A 99 0.35 11.79 15.98
CA ASP A 99 1.62 11.86 15.24
C ASP A 99 1.53 11.20 13.85
N ASN A 100 0.62 10.23 13.70
CA ASN A 100 0.36 9.53 12.44
C ASN A 100 -0.77 10.18 11.61
N TYR A 101 -1.40 11.26 12.07
CA TYR A 101 -2.59 11.88 11.47
C TYR A 101 -2.43 12.13 9.95
N ASN A 102 -1.34 12.81 9.55
CA ASN A 102 -1.04 13.10 8.14
C ASN A 102 -0.85 11.82 7.30
N CYS A 103 -0.29 10.75 7.88
CA CYS A 103 -0.08 9.48 7.18
C CYS A 103 -1.40 8.73 6.95
N TYR A 104 -2.33 8.83 7.91
CA TYR A 104 -3.69 8.30 7.76
C TYR A 104 -4.50 9.12 6.73
N GLU A 105 -4.45 10.46 6.73
CA GLU A 105 -5.14 11.28 5.70
C GLU A 105 -4.64 10.93 4.28
N ASN A 106 -3.32 10.81 4.07
CA ASN A 106 -2.74 10.33 2.80
C ASN A 106 -3.11 8.87 2.44
N SER A 107 -3.62 8.11 3.42
CA SER A 107 -4.17 6.76 3.27
C SER A 107 -5.69 6.73 3.11
N GLY A 108 -6.34 7.88 2.87
CA GLY A 108 -7.78 7.97 2.64
C GLY A 108 -8.64 8.03 3.91
N TRP A 109 -8.06 8.46 5.03
CA TRP A 109 -8.81 8.72 6.26
C TRP A 109 -9.31 10.16 6.32
N ASN A 110 -10.56 10.33 6.73
CA ASN A 110 -11.25 11.61 6.80
C ASN A 110 -11.48 11.98 8.27
N PHE A 111 -10.57 12.78 8.85
CA PHE A 111 -10.70 13.28 10.22
C PHE A 111 -11.33 14.69 10.24
N LYS A 112 -11.02 15.49 11.27
CA LYS A 112 -11.72 16.73 11.65
C LYS A 112 -11.84 17.79 10.55
N ASN A 113 -10.91 17.81 9.59
CA ASN A 113 -10.89 18.80 8.51
C ASN A 113 -11.62 18.35 7.23
N ALA A 114 -12.21 17.14 7.22
CA ALA A 114 -13.00 16.60 6.10
C ALA A 114 -12.31 16.68 4.71
N THR A 115 -11.00 16.44 4.68
CA THR A 115 -10.13 16.54 3.50
C THR A 115 -10.52 15.52 2.42
N GLN A 116 -11.33 15.94 1.45
CA GLN A 116 -11.76 15.07 0.35
C GLN A 116 -10.55 14.60 -0.48
N SER A 117 -10.25 13.29 -0.43
CA SER A 117 -9.04 12.72 -1.05
C SER A 117 -9.07 12.62 -2.58
N ALA A 118 -10.14 13.10 -3.21
CA ALA A 118 -10.36 13.10 -4.66
C ALA A 118 -10.73 14.52 -5.13
N ASN A 119 -10.22 14.91 -6.30
CA ASN A 119 -10.49 16.20 -6.92
C ASN A 119 -11.93 16.32 -7.45
N ASP A 120 -12.30 17.50 -7.96
CA ASP A 120 -13.64 17.81 -8.49
C ASP A 120 -14.09 16.93 -9.67
N LYS A 121 -13.18 16.13 -10.23
CA LYS A 121 -13.41 15.20 -11.34
C LYS A 121 -13.47 13.73 -10.89
N GLY A 122 -13.39 13.45 -9.58
CA GLY A 122 -13.34 12.09 -9.03
C GLY A 122 -11.97 11.40 -9.16
N GLU A 123 -10.92 12.12 -9.56
CA GLU A 123 -9.57 11.59 -9.67
C GLU A 123 -8.85 11.67 -8.32
N PHE A 124 -8.09 10.64 -7.96
CA PHE A 124 -7.37 10.57 -6.69
C PHE A 124 -5.98 9.95 -6.86
N SER A 125 -5.15 10.10 -5.84
CA SER A 125 -3.88 9.39 -5.70
C SER A 125 -3.62 9.18 -4.21
N ALA A 126 -3.07 8.02 -3.85
CA ALA A 126 -2.92 7.59 -2.47
C ALA A 126 -1.54 6.96 -2.23
N CYS A 127 -1.03 7.07 -1.00
CA CYS A 127 0.14 6.31 -0.57
C CYS A 127 -0.16 5.70 0.79
N ILE A 128 -0.40 4.38 0.81
CA ILE A 128 -0.83 3.64 2.00
C ILE A 128 0.38 2.86 2.54
N PRO A 129 0.91 3.21 3.74
CA PRO A 129 1.89 2.40 4.44
C PRO A 129 1.36 0.99 4.73
N LEU A 130 2.05 -0.05 4.25
CA LEU A 130 1.61 -1.44 4.37
C LEU A 130 1.43 -1.92 5.83
N LYS A 131 2.01 -1.22 6.82
CA LYS A 131 1.76 -1.44 8.26
C LYS A 131 0.27 -1.32 8.66
N TYR A 132 -0.52 -0.57 7.89
CA TYR A 132 -1.97 -0.43 8.12
C TYR A 132 -2.78 -1.63 7.56
N TRP A 133 -2.15 -2.48 6.75
CA TRP A 133 -2.79 -3.57 6.01
C TRP A 133 -2.28 -4.97 6.38
N LEU A 134 -1.05 -5.08 6.87
CA LEU A 134 -0.38 -6.35 7.21
C LEU A 134 0.44 -6.17 8.50
N GLY A 135 0.54 -7.22 9.32
CA GLY A 135 1.31 -7.19 10.57
C GLY A 135 2.82 -7.12 10.33
N PHE A 136 3.30 -7.81 9.29
CA PHE A 136 4.71 -7.92 8.93
C PHE A 136 5.43 -6.57 8.79
N PHE A 137 4.76 -5.55 8.23
CA PHE A 137 5.35 -4.23 8.03
C PHE A 137 5.28 -3.31 9.26
N GLU A 138 4.80 -3.82 10.41
CA GLU A 138 4.71 -3.12 11.69
C GLU A 138 5.78 -3.62 12.69
N ASP A 139 6.03 -4.94 12.74
CA ASP A 139 6.91 -5.58 13.72
C ASP A 139 8.25 -6.09 13.15
N TYR A 140 8.34 -6.38 11.84
CA TYR A 140 9.49 -7.10 11.28
C TYR A 140 10.69 -6.18 11.01
N ARG A 141 11.65 -6.20 11.93
CA ARG A 141 12.85 -5.33 11.92
C ARG A 141 14.14 -6.02 11.42
N LYS A 142 14.06 -7.23 10.85
CA LYS A 142 15.23 -7.96 10.33
C LYS A 142 15.44 -7.64 8.84
N ILE A 143 16.69 -7.64 8.39
CA ILE A 143 17.04 -7.46 6.98
C ILE A 143 16.74 -8.76 6.21
N LEU A 144 16.00 -8.66 5.11
CA LEU A 144 15.80 -9.73 4.15
C LEU A 144 16.90 -9.65 3.07
N VAL A 145 17.60 -10.76 2.84
CA VAL A 145 18.69 -10.84 1.84
C VAL A 145 18.22 -11.75 0.70
N ASN A 146 18.36 -11.27 -0.55
CA ASN A 146 18.00 -11.99 -1.78
C ASN A 146 16.56 -12.58 -1.82
N SER A 147 15.64 -12.03 -1.01
CA SER A 147 14.32 -12.63 -0.81
C SER A 147 13.32 -12.19 -1.88
N ARG A 148 12.75 -13.15 -2.62
CA ARG A 148 11.63 -12.92 -3.53
C ARG A 148 10.37 -12.68 -2.70
N LEU A 149 9.91 -11.43 -2.63
CA LEU A 149 8.65 -11.01 -2.02
C LEU A 149 7.61 -10.75 -3.10
N GLU A 150 6.36 -11.16 -2.86
CA GLU A 150 5.23 -10.95 -3.77
C GLU A 150 4.03 -10.43 -2.97
N LEU A 151 3.41 -9.34 -3.45
CA LEU A 151 2.26 -8.71 -2.80
C LEU A 151 1.02 -8.88 -3.68
N ILE A 152 0.05 -9.63 -3.18
CA ILE A 152 -1.17 -10.03 -3.89
C ILE A 152 -2.35 -9.26 -3.29
N LEU A 153 -3.18 -8.68 -4.16
CA LEU A 153 -4.35 -7.87 -3.80
C LEU A 153 -5.59 -8.42 -4.52
N THR A 154 -6.51 -9.01 -3.76
CA THR A 154 -7.80 -9.48 -4.26
C THR A 154 -8.78 -8.32 -4.27
N ARG A 155 -9.29 -7.95 -5.45
CA ARG A 155 -10.27 -6.87 -5.62
C ARG A 155 -11.62 -7.27 -5.00
N SER A 156 -12.21 -6.38 -4.20
CA SER A 156 -13.58 -6.54 -3.69
C SER A 156 -14.58 -6.72 -4.83
N HIS A 157 -15.58 -7.58 -4.63
CA HIS A 157 -16.68 -7.76 -5.57
C HIS A 157 -17.57 -6.50 -5.73
N SER A 158 -17.60 -5.62 -4.72
CA SER A 158 -18.40 -4.39 -4.72
C SER A 158 -17.63 -3.18 -4.19
N ASP A 159 -17.91 -2.02 -4.81
CA ASP A 159 -17.26 -0.74 -4.53
C ASP A 159 -18.07 0.15 -3.58
N LEU A 160 -19.31 -0.24 -3.26
CA LEU A 160 -20.23 0.59 -2.48
C LEU A 160 -19.67 0.95 -1.09
N ASN A 161 -18.92 0.03 -0.46
CA ASN A 161 -18.27 0.29 0.83
C ASN A 161 -17.05 1.22 0.75
N ALA A 162 -16.45 1.39 -0.44
CA ALA A 162 -15.35 2.33 -0.68
C ALA A 162 -15.84 3.77 -0.97
N LEU A 163 -17.15 3.95 -1.13
CA LEU A 163 -17.78 5.18 -1.57
C LEU A 163 -18.82 5.67 -0.55
N ARG A 164 -19.13 6.96 -0.63
CA ARG A 164 -20.17 7.62 0.16
C ARG A 164 -20.98 8.52 -0.76
N LEU A 165 -22.26 8.21 -0.89
CA LEU A 165 -23.21 9.07 -1.61
C LEU A 165 -23.48 10.34 -0.77
N LYS A 166 -23.62 11.48 -1.45
CA LYS A 166 -24.10 12.72 -0.81
C LYS A 166 -25.63 12.70 -0.72
N SER A 167 -26.18 13.52 0.18
CA SER A 167 -27.58 13.42 0.61
C SER A 167 -28.57 13.55 -0.56
N GLY A 168 -29.63 12.72 -0.54
CA GLY A 168 -30.71 12.73 -1.53
C GLY A 168 -30.55 11.75 -2.70
N ILE A 169 -29.40 11.09 -2.86
CA ILE A 169 -29.16 10.12 -3.95
C ILE A 169 -28.98 8.72 -3.38
N ASN A 170 -29.89 7.82 -3.77
CA ASN A 170 -29.75 6.38 -3.59
C ASN A 170 -29.26 5.78 -4.90
N THR A 171 -28.13 5.07 -4.89
CA THR A 171 -27.64 4.36 -6.08
C THR A 171 -26.97 3.05 -5.71
N THR A 172 -27.16 2.03 -6.55
CA THR A 172 -26.60 0.68 -6.39
C THR A 172 -25.42 0.42 -7.34
N THR A 173 -25.11 1.35 -8.25
CA THR A 173 -24.17 1.15 -9.36
C THR A 173 -23.00 2.15 -9.39
N ALA A 174 -22.43 2.51 -8.24
CA ALA A 174 -21.21 3.31 -8.17
C ALA A 174 -19.93 2.44 -8.27
N LYS A 175 -18.88 2.89 -8.99
CA LYS A 175 -17.67 2.09 -9.29
C LYS A 175 -16.37 2.91 -9.28
N VAL A 176 -15.25 2.24 -8.98
CA VAL A 176 -13.90 2.82 -8.89
C VAL A 176 -12.92 2.06 -9.78
N SER A 177 -12.23 2.78 -10.67
CA SER A 177 -11.28 2.22 -11.64
C SER A 177 -9.84 2.52 -11.26
N LEU A 178 -9.04 1.45 -11.18
CA LEU A 178 -7.68 1.51 -10.67
C LEU A 178 -6.70 1.43 -11.85
N ASN A 179 -6.28 2.60 -12.33
CA ASN A 179 -5.39 2.74 -13.49
C ASN A 179 -4.00 2.14 -13.25
N LYS A 180 -3.46 2.24 -12.03
CA LYS A 180 -2.10 1.81 -11.70
C LYS A 180 -1.91 1.59 -10.21
N ILE A 181 -1.54 0.37 -9.81
CA ILE A 181 -1.14 0.05 -8.43
C ILE A 181 0.37 -0.17 -8.43
N VAL A 182 1.09 0.47 -7.49
CA VAL A 182 2.54 0.33 -7.33
C VAL A 182 2.87 0.22 -5.84
N TRP A 183 3.38 -0.95 -5.43
CA TRP A 183 4.05 -1.10 -4.15
C TRP A 183 5.50 -0.61 -4.22
N LYS A 184 6.06 -0.17 -3.08
CA LYS A 184 7.44 0.29 -2.97
C LYS A 184 8.11 -0.40 -1.77
N VAL A 185 9.09 -1.25 -2.06
CA VAL A 185 9.93 -1.88 -1.03
C VAL A 185 11.24 -1.09 -0.91
N PRO A 186 11.67 -0.65 0.29
CA PRO A 186 12.95 0.02 0.46
C PRO A 186 14.11 -0.96 0.27
N HIS A 187 14.94 -0.72 -0.74
CA HIS A 187 16.18 -1.48 -0.98
C HIS A 187 17.37 -0.76 -0.33
N ILE A 188 18.12 -1.46 0.52
CA ILE A 188 19.30 -0.92 1.21
C ILE A 188 20.56 -1.48 0.56
N THR A 189 21.39 -0.62 -0.01
CA THR A 189 22.78 -0.93 -0.38
C THR A 189 23.68 -0.72 0.83
N VAL A 190 24.52 -1.71 1.14
CA VAL A 190 25.51 -1.64 2.23
C VAL A 190 26.92 -1.59 1.65
N ASP A 191 27.84 -0.99 2.40
CA ASP A 191 29.28 -1.04 2.13
C ASP A 191 29.80 -2.50 2.08
N ASP A 192 30.85 -2.77 1.30
CA ASP A 192 31.37 -4.12 1.11
C ASP A 192 31.88 -4.77 2.41
N GLY A 193 32.32 -3.98 3.40
CA GLY A 193 32.69 -4.47 4.74
C GLY A 193 31.50 -5.02 5.53
N GLU A 194 30.35 -4.35 5.49
CA GLU A 194 29.10 -4.86 6.11
C GLU A 194 28.45 -5.94 5.25
N ARG A 195 28.52 -5.82 3.92
CA ARG A 195 28.07 -6.84 2.95
C ARG A 195 28.73 -8.18 3.23
N LEU A 196 30.04 -8.19 3.45
CA LEU A 196 30.79 -9.40 3.76
C LEU A 196 30.36 -10.03 5.09
N LYS A 197 29.94 -9.23 6.08
CA LYS A 197 29.36 -9.75 7.34
C LYS A 197 27.97 -10.36 7.12
N LEU A 198 27.12 -9.72 6.32
CA LEU A 198 25.80 -10.27 5.96
C LEU A 198 25.91 -11.56 5.16
N LEU A 199 26.81 -11.62 4.17
CA LEU A 199 27.10 -12.86 3.43
C LEU A 199 27.57 -13.99 4.36
N LYS A 200 28.49 -13.69 5.29
CA LYS A 200 28.93 -14.64 6.34
C LYS A 200 27.86 -15.05 7.37
N LEU A 201 26.68 -14.43 7.35
CA LEU A 201 25.51 -14.88 8.12
C LEU A 201 24.58 -15.77 7.28
N VAL A 202 24.49 -15.52 5.97
CA VAL A 202 23.79 -16.38 5.00
C VAL A 202 24.55 -17.70 4.80
N GLU A 203 25.88 -17.66 4.65
CA GLU A 203 26.78 -18.84 4.58
C GLU A 203 26.70 -19.74 5.83
N LYS A 204 26.25 -19.21 6.96
CA LYS A 204 26.06 -19.96 8.22
C LYS A 204 24.64 -20.51 8.37
N GLU A 205 23.84 -20.46 7.31
CA GLU A 205 22.45 -20.94 7.21
C GLU A 205 21.58 -20.57 8.42
N LYS A 206 21.81 -19.36 8.99
CA LYS A 206 21.06 -18.89 10.15
C LYS A 206 19.62 -18.60 9.75
N SER A 207 18.75 -19.58 9.97
CA SER A 207 17.33 -19.52 9.65
C SER A 207 16.66 -18.29 10.26
N LEU A 208 16.16 -17.42 9.40
CA LEU A 208 15.36 -16.28 9.81
C LEU A 208 13.95 -16.78 10.13
N PHE A 209 13.71 -17.11 11.40
CA PHE A 209 12.35 -17.38 11.86
C PHE A 209 11.47 -16.14 11.60
N ILE A 210 10.42 -16.36 10.81
CA ILE A 210 9.35 -15.44 10.47
C ILE A 210 8.05 -16.11 10.96
N LEU A 211 7.25 -15.39 11.72
CA LEU A 211 5.93 -15.85 12.13
C LEU A 211 4.95 -15.67 10.99
N PHE A 212 4.20 -16.73 10.66
CA PHE A 212 2.98 -16.63 9.88
C PHE A 212 1.95 -15.80 10.65
N ARG A 213 1.23 -14.92 9.95
CA ARG A 213 0.06 -14.21 10.46
C ARG A 213 -1.08 -14.30 9.44
N SER A 214 -2.30 -14.43 9.93
CA SER A 214 -3.50 -14.13 9.15
C SER A 214 -4.48 -13.39 10.04
N PHE A 215 -5.12 -12.36 9.49
CA PHE A 215 -6.22 -11.65 10.16
C PHE A 215 -7.50 -11.81 9.34
N GLU A 216 -8.49 -12.48 9.93
CA GLU A 216 -9.80 -12.73 9.31
C GLU A 216 -10.88 -12.29 10.30
N THR A 217 -11.81 -11.43 9.85
CA THR A 217 -13.00 -11.04 10.63
C THR A 217 -14.17 -11.93 10.27
N PHE A 218 -14.79 -12.56 11.26
CA PHE A 218 -16.00 -13.35 11.10
C PHE A 218 -17.22 -12.58 11.64
N GLU A 219 -18.31 -12.60 10.89
CA GLU A 219 -19.62 -12.18 11.42
C GLU A 219 -20.14 -13.25 12.39
N TYR A 220 -20.83 -12.83 13.45
CA TYR A 220 -21.28 -13.75 14.49
C TYR A 220 -22.50 -14.57 13.98
N PRO A 221 -22.44 -15.91 13.93
CA PRO A 221 -23.40 -16.71 13.17
C PRO A 221 -24.83 -16.69 13.75
N GLU A 222 -25.00 -16.28 15.00
CA GLU A 222 -26.32 -16.16 15.65
C GLU A 222 -27.00 -14.80 15.36
N LEU A 223 -26.28 -13.82 14.81
CA LEU A 223 -26.87 -12.59 14.27
C LEU A 223 -27.50 -12.89 12.90
N GLY A 224 -28.68 -13.50 12.93
CA GLY A 224 -29.43 -13.88 11.74
C GLY A 224 -29.62 -12.70 10.78
N THR A 225 -29.40 -12.95 9.49
CA THR A 225 -29.54 -11.92 8.44
C THR A 225 -31.01 -11.55 8.24
N ALA A 226 -31.45 -10.51 8.95
CA ALA A 226 -32.69 -9.80 8.67
C ALA A 226 -32.58 -9.14 7.29
N LYS A 227 -33.17 -9.80 6.28
CA LYS A 227 -33.31 -9.32 4.90
C LYS A 227 -34.57 -8.47 4.72
#